data_AF-A0A2V5Q5U2-F1
#
_entry.id   AF-A0A2V5Q5U2-F1
#
_cell.length_a   1.000
_cell.length_b   1.000
_cell.length_c   1.000
_cell.angle_alpha   90.00
_cell.angle_beta   90.00
_cell.angle_gamma   90.00
#
_symmetry.space_group_name_H-M   'P 1'
#
loop_
_entity.id
_entity.type
_entity.pdbx_description
1 polymer ?
#
loop_
_entity_poly.entity_id
_entity_poly.type
_entity_poly.pdbx_seq_one_letter_code
_entity_poly.pdbx_strand_id
1 'polypeptide(L)' 'MLDIRLIREKPDFVRARLATRGGGDEAKIDEILRVDAERRGIETEL' A
#
# COMPACT_ATOMS: atom_id res chain seq x y z
N MET A 1 -7.56 -5.34 -9.30
CA MET A 1 -7.77 -4.50 -8.11
C MET A 1 -6.85 -5.05 -7.02
N LEU A 2 -5.87 -4.28 -6.54
CA LEU A 2 -5.00 -4.70 -5.42
C LEU A 2 -5.76 -4.48 -4.12
N ASP A 3 -5.83 -5.50 -3.26
CA ASP A 3 -6.43 -5.36 -1.94
C ASP A 3 -5.53 -4.52 -1.04
N ILE A 4 -5.98 -3.30 -0.70
CA ILE A 4 -5.29 -2.42 0.26
C ILE A 4 -5.08 -3.10 1.62
N ARG A 5 -5.97 -4.03 2.00
CA ARG A 5 -5.82 -4.87 3.19
C ARG A 5 -4.55 -5.72 3.13
N LEU A 6 -4.29 -6.38 2.00
CA LEU A 6 -3.10 -7.21 1.81
C LEU A 6 -1.81 -6.38 1.85
N ILE A 7 -1.85 -5.16 1.31
CA ILE A 7 -0.72 -4.22 1.34
C ILE A 7 -0.41 -3.79 2.78
N ARG A 8 -1.42 -3.56 3.63
CA ARG A 8 -1.22 -3.22 5.05
C ARG A 8 -0.77 -4.39 5.89
N GLU A 9 -1.33 -5.58 5.65
CA GLU A 9 -0.99 -6.78 6.42
C GLU A 9 0.41 -7.30 6.09
N LYS A 10 0.81 -7.21 4.81
CA LYS A 10 2.09 -7.75 4.33
C LYS A 10 2.72 -6.83 3.28
N PRO A 11 3.15 -5.62 3.67
CA PRO A 11 3.75 -4.66 2.75
C PRO A 11 4.99 -5.24 2.05
N ASP A 12 5.85 -5.94 2.79
CA ASP A 12 7.09 -6.50 2.26
C ASP A 12 6.86 -7.64 1.27
N PHE A 13 5.80 -8.44 1.48
CA PHE A 13 5.40 -9.47 0.53
C PHE A 13 4.94 -8.87 -0.80
N VAL A 14 4.20 -7.75 -0.73
CA VAL A 14 3.75 -7.04 -1.94
C VAL A 14 4.93 -6.35 -2.62
N ARG A 15 5.84 -5.70 -1.89
CA ARG A 15 7.09 -5.13 -2.44
C ARG A 15 7.90 -6.19 -3.18
N ALA A 16 8.11 -7.35 -2.57
CA ALA A 16 8.86 -8.44 -3.20
C ALA A 16 8.19 -8.91 -4.51
N ARG A 17 6.85 -9.02 -4.53
CA ARG A 17 6.11 -9.36 -5.74
C ARG A 17 6.14 -8.27 -6.80
N LEU A 18 6.13 -6.99 -6.42
CA LEU A 18 6.23 -5.87 -7.37
C LEU A 18 7.64 -5.79 -7.97
N ALA A 19 8.67 -6.02 -7.17
CA ALA A 19 10.05 -6.14 -7.65
C ALA A 19 10.18 -7.26 -8.69
N THR A 20 9.51 -8.40 -8.51
CA THR A 20 9.50 -9.49 -9.51
C THR A 20 8.74 -9.18 -10.81
N ARG A 21 7.91 -8.11 -10.83
CA ARG A 21 7.05 -7.76 -11.96
C ARG A 21 7.62 -6.67 -12.88
N GLY A 22 8.86 -6.24 -12.66
CA GLY A 22 9.54 -5.26 -13.51
C GLY A 22 10.08 -4.04 -12.76
N GLY A 23 9.92 -3.98 -11.43
CA GLY A 23 10.51 -2.94 -10.57
C GLY A 23 9.89 -1.54 -10.77
N GLY A 24 9.72 -0.80 -9.68
CA GLY A 24 9.32 0.61 -9.70
C GLY A 24 7.95 0.91 -9.08
N ASP A 25 7.08 -0.09 -8.94
CA ASP A 25 5.83 0.07 -8.20
C ASP A 25 6.03 -0.14 -6.69
N GLU A 26 7.14 -0.75 -6.24
CA GLU A 26 7.43 -0.87 -4.80
C GLU A 26 7.56 0.50 -4.11
N ALA A 27 8.00 1.54 -4.81
CA ALA A 27 8.08 2.90 -4.28
C ALA A 27 6.68 3.52 -4.05
N LYS A 28 5.69 3.08 -4.84
CA LYS A 28 4.30 3.53 -4.69
C LYS A 28 3.59 2.86 -3.52
N ILE A 29 4.10 1.74 -3.00
CA ILE A 29 3.52 1.08 -1.81
C ILE A 29 3.55 2.01 -0.60
N ASP A 30 4.63 2.74 -0.39
CA ASP A 30 4.73 3.68 0.74
C ASP A 30 3.78 4.87 0.57
N GLU A 31 3.63 5.36 -0.66
CA GLU A 31 2.68 6.42 -0.97
C GLU A 31 1.23 5.96 -0.75
N ILE A 32 0.88 4.76 -1.20
CA ILE A 32 -0.43 4.14 -0.99
C ILE A 32 -0.73 3.99 0.51
N LEU A 33 0.24 3.52 1.30
CA LEU A 33 0.08 3.36 2.75
C LEU A 33 -0.11 4.71 3.46
N ARG A 34 0.61 5.75 3.03
CA ARG A 34 0.46 7.11 3.57
C ARG A 34 -0.94 7.66 3.29
N VAL A 35 -1.40 7.55 2.04
CA VAL A 35 -2.73 8.03 1.64
C VAL A 35 -3.85 7.21 2.31
N ASP A 36 -3.69 5.89 2.49
CA ASP A 36 -4.64 5.07 3.26
C ASP A 36 -4.73 5.52 4.73
N ALA A 37 -3.59 5.84 5.35
CA ALA A 37 -3.55 6.32 6.72
C ALA A 37 -4.25 7.68 6.87
N GLU A 38 -3.99 8.62 5.95
CA GLU A 38 -4.64 9.92 5.90
C GLU A 38 -6.15 9.79 5.70
N ARG A 39 -6.56 8.95 4.72
CA ARG A 39 -7.98 8.69 4.46
C ARG A 39 -8.69 8.11 5.68
N ARG A 40 -8.10 7.16 6.40
CA ARG A 40 -8.68 6.59 7.62
C ARG A 40 -8.76 7.60 8.76
N GLY A 41 -7.80 8.52 8.86
CA GLY A 41 -7.87 9.63 9.82
C GLY A 41 -9.12 10.48 9.58
N ILE A 42 -9.35 10.85 8.32
CA ILE A 42 -10.52 11.65 7.90
C ILE A 42 -11.83 10.86 8.09
N GLU A 43 -11.86 9.56 7.74
CA GLU A 43 -13.05 8.71 7.90
C GLU A 43 -13.42 8.47 9.38
N THR A 44 -12.46 8.53 10.30
CA THR A 44 -12.70 8.34 11.75
C THR A 44 -13.18 9.63 12.43
N GLU A 45 -13.02 10.78 11.78
CA GLU A 45 -13.40 12.10 12.30
C GLU A 45 -14.81 12.56 11.86
N LEU A 46 -15.52 11.77 11.03
CA LEU A 46 -16.89 12.01 10.55
C LEU A 46 -17.93 11.23 11.36
#